data_AF-A0A2U9ISP8-F1
#
_entry.id   AF-A0A2U9ISP8-F1
#
_cell.length_a   1.000
_cell.length_b   1.000
_cell.length_c   1.000
_cell.angle_alpha   90.00
_cell.angle_beta   90.00
_cell.angle_gamma   90.00
#
_symmetry.space_group_name_H-M   'P 1'
#
loop_
_entity.id
_entity.type
_entity.pdbx_description
1 polymer ?
#
loop_
_entity_poly.entity_id
_entity_poly.type
_entity_poly.pdbx_seq_one_letter_code
_entity_poly.pdbx_strand_id
1 'polypeptide(L)' 'MKISLRINNQSPGDKCENCGRPLTPETTYVRQINGQAHYFCCSHCADAFEKEQHCC' A
#
# COMPACT_ATOMS: atom_id res chain seq x y z
N MET A 1 -7.78 33.89 -14.62
CA MET A 1 -7.22 32.98 -13.60
C MET A 1 -7.89 31.62 -13.77
N LYS A 2 -7.18 30.60 -14.28
CA LYS A 2 -7.71 29.23 -14.47
C LYS A 2 -7.38 28.41 -13.24
N ILE A 3 -8.34 28.34 -12.30
CA ILE A 3 -8.20 27.56 -11.08
C ILE A 3 -8.32 26.08 -11.46
N SER A 4 -7.19 25.38 -11.49
CA SER A 4 -7.13 23.94 -11.71
C SER A 4 -7.31 23.24 -10.37
N LEU A 5 -8.57 23.05 -9.93
CA LEU A 5 -8.86 22.18 -8.79
C LEU A 5 -8.56 20.73 -9.20
N ARG A 6 -7.33 20.27 -8.93
CA ARG A 6 -7.01 18.85 -8.87
C ARG A 6 -7.52 18.33 -7.54
N ILE A 7 -8.84 18.11 -7.44
CA ILE A 7 -9.41 17.32 -6.35
C ILE A 7 -8.99 15.88 -6.64
N ASN A 8 -7.79 15.56 -6.20
CA ASN A 8 -7.32 14.20 -6.09
C ASN A 8 -8.08 13.60 -4.90
N ASN A 9 -9.26 13.05 -5.21
CA ASN A 9 -10.09 12.28 -4.29
C ASN A 9 -9.42 10.91 -4.04
N GLN A 10 -8.18 10.91 -3.54
CA GLN A 10 -7.56 9.74 -2.96
C GLN A 10 -8.06 9.68 -1.52
N SER A 11 -9.16 8.96 -1.30
CA SER A 11 -9.55 8.54 0.04
C SER A 11 -8.32 8.00 0.77
N PRO A 12 -7.87 8.67 1.85
CA PRO A 12 -6.66 8.29 2.56
C PRO A 12 -7.01 7.13 3.49
N GLY A 13 -6.78 5.89 3.06
CA GLY A 13 -7.03 4.76 3.96
C GLY A 13 -6.59 3.41 3.44
N ASP A 14 -6.82 3.15 2.16
CA ASP A 14 -6.80 1.77 1.69
C ASP A 14 -5.96 1.66 0.42
N LYS A 15 -4.65 1.86 0.50
CA LYS A 15 -3.76 1.62 -0.64
C LYS A 15 -2.60 0.73 -0.24
N CYS A 16 -2.30 -0.24 -1.10
CA CYS A 16 -1.18 -1.15 -0.92
C CYS A 16 0.12 -0.37 -0.82
N GLU A 17 0.89 -0.59 0.23
CA GLU A 17 2.17 0.12 0.47
C GLU A 17 3.19 -0.17 -0.64
N ASN A 18 3.15 -1.37 -1.22
CA ASN A 18 4.05 -1.78 -2.31
C ASN A 18 3.67 -1.19 -3.69
N CYS A 19 2.40 -1.23 -4.08
CA CYS A 19 1.99 -0.95 -5.48
C CYS A 19 0.96 0.19 -5.63
N GLY A 20 0.47 0.79 -4.55
CA GLY A 20 -0.50 1.87 -4.57
C GLY A 20 -1.91 1.50 -5.04
N ARG A 21 -2.18 0.20 -5.26
CA ARG A 21 -3.53 -0.31 -5.58
C ARG A 21 -4.49 -0.09 -4.41
N PRO A 22 -5.77 0.19 -4.67
CA PRO A 22 -6.76 0.26 -3.62
C PRO A 22 -6.89 -1.09 -2.93
N LEU A 23 -6.84 -1.08 -1.61
CA LEU A 23 -7.19 -2.20 -0.74
C LEU A 23 -8.69 -2.12 -0.47
N THR A 24 -9.35 -3.26 -0.44
CA THR A 24 -10.67 -3.37 0.17
C THR A 24 -10.50 -4.21 1.44
N PRO A 25 -11.32 -4.01 2.49
CA PRO A 25 -11.19 -4.74 3.76
C PRO A 25 -11.24 -6.28 3.61
N GLU A 26 -11.77 -6.74 2.48
CA GLU A 26 -11.88 -8.14 2.04
C GLU A 26 -10.62 -8.66 1.34
N THR A 27 -9.84 -7.78 0.69
CA THR A 27 -8.59 -8.14 -0.02
C THR A 27 -7.34 -7.62 0.68
N THR A 28 -7.48 -7.06 1.89
CA THR A 28 -6.35 -6.58 2.68
C THR A 28 -5.54 -7.76 3.20
N TYR A 29 -4.31 -7.86 2.72
CA TYR A 29 -3.34 -8.83 3.15
C TYR A 29 -2.40 -8.19 4.19
N VAL A 30 -2.49 -8.65 5.45
CA VAL A 30 -1.67 -8.14 6.54
C VAL A 30 -0.45 -9.05 6.71
N ARG A 31 0.74 -8.45 6.70
CA ARG A 31 2.01 -9.16 6.93
C ARG A 31 2.85 -8.41 7.95
N GLN A 32 3.48 -9.15 8.86
CA GLN A 32 4.38 -8.58 9.85
C GLN A 32 5.82 -8.61 9.33
N ILE A 33 6.39 -7.43 9.05
CA ILE A 33 7.75 -7.27 8.51
C ILE A 33 8.50 -6.34 9.47
N ASN A 34 9.71 -6.73 9.90
CA ASN A 34 10.49 -5.97 10.90
C ASN A 34 9.73 -5.67 12.22
N GLY A 35 8.77 -6.52 12.60
CA GLY A 35 7.95 -6.30 13.80
C GLY A 35 6.84 -5.27 13.62
N GLN A 36 6.60 -4.77 12.41
CA GLN A 36 5.54 -3.84 12.08
C GLN A 36 4.52 -4.50 11.16
N ALA A 37 3.23 -4.24 11.39
CA ALA A 37 2.15 -4.78 10.56
C ALA A 37 1.97 -3.89 9.32
N HIS A 38 2.17 -4.48 8.15
CA HIS A 38 2.05 -3.82 6.86
C HIS A 38 0.87 -4.37 6.07
N TYR A 39 0.26 -3.50 5.26
CA TYR A 39 -0.99 -3.77 4.55
C TYR A 39 -0.75 -3.80 3.03
N PHE A 40 -1.06 -4.95 2.44
CA PHE A 40 -0.82 -5.24 1.04
C PHE A 40 -2.08 -5.72 0.33
N CYS A 41 -2.13 -5.61 -1.00
CA CYS A 41 -3.25 -6.12 -1.78
C CYS A 41 -3.15 -7.62 -2.06
N CYS A 42 -1.97 -8.21 -1.84
CA CYS A 42 -1.69 -9.62 -2.09
C CYS A 42 -0.39 -10.04 -1.37
N SER A 43 -0.21 -11.35 -1.22
CA SER A 43 1.01 -11.93 -0.65
C SER A 43 2.27 -11.53 -1.42
N HIS A 44 2.23 -11.55 -2.76
CA HIS A 44 3.35 -11.13 -3.61
C HIS A 44 3.89 -9.73 -3.31
N CYS A 45 3.00 -8.78 -2.99
CA CYS A 45 3.42 -7.43 -2.61
C CYS A 45 4.13 -7.42 -1.25
N ALA A 46 3.65 -8.24 -0.32
CA ALA A 46 4.28 -8.41 0.98
C ALA A 46 5.66 -9.07 0.87
N ASP A 47 5.79 -10.12 0.04
CA ASP A 47 7.06 -10.80 -0.24
C ASP A 47 8.07 -9.88 -0.92
N ALA A 48 7.63 -9.09 -1.91
CA ALA A 48 8.49 -8.11 -2.57
C ALA A 48 8.99 -7.04 -1.59
N PHE A 49 8.08 -6.49 -0.78
CA PHE A 49 8.41 -5.51 0.25
C PHE A 49 9.35 -6.08 1.31
N GLU A 50 9.12 -7.30 1.80
CA GLU A 50 10.00 -7.98 2.77
C GLU A 50 11.40 -8.20 2.21
N LYS A 51 11.51 -8.54 0.92
CA LYS A 51 12.80 -8.69 0.22
C LYS A 51 13.52 -7.36 -0.03
N GLU A 52 12.81 -6.31 -0.45
CA GLU A 52 13.40 -4.98 -0.65
C GLU A 52 13.96 -4.41 0.66
N GLN A 53 13.24 -4.58 1.77
CA GLN A 53 13.67 -4.14 3.10
C GLN A 53 14.87 -4.93 3.65
N HIS A 54 15.21 -6.08 3.04
CA HIS A 54 16.33 -6.93 3.43
C HIS A 54 17.59 -6.69 2.58
N CYS A 55 17.66 -5.60 1.81
CA CYS A 55 18.84 -5.34 0.98
C CYS A 55 19.99 -4.76 1.83
N CYS A 56 20.91 -5.65 2.23
CA CYS A 56 22.33 -5.34 2.42
C CYS A 56 23.00 -4.92 1.10
#